data_AF-A0A918H984-F1
#
_entry.id   AF-A0A918H984-F1
#
_cell.length_a   1.000
_cell.length_b   1.000
_cell.length_c   1.000
_cell.angle_alpha   90.00
_cell.angle_beta   90.00
_cell.angle_gamma   90.00
#
_symmetry.space_group_name_H-M   'P 1'
#
loop_
_entity.id
_entity.type
_entity.pdbx_description
1 polymer ?
#
loop_
_entity_poly.entity_id
_entity_poly.type
_entity_poly.pdbx_seq_one_letter_code
_entity_poly.pdbx_strand_id
1 'polypeptide(L)'
;MKGSTHRRCYCRDPHTGKPLGKKCPKLSSRKHGSYSIRQELPPREDGTRRSFSRAGYDSLKAAQADLDHVRALIGLADADDAEGLAQIAELLEKVADEKAPLPNVEATRRRLSHGLDLTSRLTVGEWLDMWLAGKKGRQSAISRDESNIRVHLKPRIGHYRLDRLRVAHLSEMFEAIADANVEIAEGNAARRKAFEDLAQIPWKGARASRPP
;
A
#
# COMPACT_ATOMS: atom_id res chain seq x y z
N MET A 1 16.24 4.26 -20.68
CA MET A 1 15.60 5.59 -20.44
C MET A 1 16.64 6.65 -20.10
N LYS A 2 16.46 7.91 -20.52
CA LYS A 2 17.45 8.98 -20.30
C LYS A 2 17.29 9.60 -18.91
N GLY A 3 18.42 9.86 -18.23
CA GLY A 3 18.45 10.60 -16.98
C GLY A 3 19.73 11.43 -16.89
N SER A 4 19.66 12.53 -16.15
CA SER A 4 20.74 13.51 -16.07
C SER A 4 20.79 14.17 -14.70
N THR A 5 22.01 14.48 -14.27
CA THR A 5 22.28 15.41 -13.18
C THR A 5 22.51 16.79 -13.77
N HIS A 6 21.95 17.84 -13.18
CA HIS A 6 22.22 19.22 -13.59
C HIS A 6 22.27 20.15 -12.39
N ARG A 7 22.98 21.26 -12.55
CA ARG A 7 23.10 22.28 -11.50
C ARG A 7 22.07 23.38 -11.72
N ARG A 8 21.31 23.71 -10.67
CA ARG A 8 20.31 24.78 -10.71
C ARG A 8 20.66 25.87 -9.71
N CYS A 9 20.61 27.10 -10.18
CA CYS A 9 20.66 28.30 -9.34
C CYS A 9 19.25 28.90 -9.21
N TYR A 10 18.96 29.45 -8.03
CA TYR A 10 17.69 30.10 -7.70
C TYR A 10 17.77 31.63 -7.64
N CYS A 11 18.90 32.24 -8.03
CA CYS A 11 18.99 33.70 -8.17
C CYS A 11 17.96 34.22 -9.16
N ARG A 12 17.33 35.33 -8.78
CA ARG A 12 16.45 36.11 -9.63
C ARG A 12 17.17 37.37 -10.09
N ASP A 13 16.83 37.78 -11.29
CA ASP A 13 17.21 39.07 -11.83
C ASP A 13 16.60 40.18 -10.94
N PRO A 14 17.42 41.10 -10.40
CA PRO A 14 16.92 42.19 -9.56
C PRO A 14 15.91 43.11 -10.24
N HIS A 15 15.99 43.26 -11.57
CA HIS A 15 15.13 44.18 -12.33
C HIS A 15 13.87 43.49 -12.86
N THR A 16 13.99 42.23 -13.30
CA THR A 16 12.86 41.51 -13.92
C THR A 16 12.18 40.51 -12.99
N GLY A 17 12.79 40.18 -11.84
CA GLY A 17 12.29 39.18 -10.88
C GLY A 17 12.32 37.74 -11.41
N LYS A 18 12.76 37.51 -12.66
CA LYS A 18 12.81 36.21 -13.31
C LYS A 18 14.05 35.41 -12.87
N PRO A 19 13.97 34.07 -12.80
CA PRO A 19 15.13 33.26 -12.46
C PRO A 19 16.22 33.37 -13.53
N LEU A 20 17.47 33.66 -13.11
CA LEU A 20 18.62 33.82 -14.01
C LEU A 20 19.06 32.50 -14.66
N GLY A 21 18.80 31.37 -13.99
CA GLY A 21 19.16 30.04 -14.49
C GLY A 21 20.65 29.94 -14.87
N LYS A 22 20.93 29.50 -16.10
CA LYS A 22 22.30 29.37 -16.63
C LYS A 22 23.04 30.71 -16.81
N LYS A 23 22.32 31.83 -16.90
CA LYS A 23 22.91 33.17 -17.03
C LYS A 23 23.35 33.76 -15.68
N CYS A 24 23.15 33.03 -14.58
CA CYS A 24 23.57 33.53 -13.27
C CYS A 24 25.11 33.63 -13.21
N PRO A 25 25.67 34.83 -12.97
CA PRO A 25 27.13 35.03 -12.93
C PRO A 25 27.78 34.25 -11.78
N LYS A 26 27.02 33.95 -10.72
CA LYS A 26 27.51 33.17 -9.57
C LYS A 26 27.52 31.67 -9.85
N LEU A 27 26.91 31.17 -10.93
CA LEU A 27 26.77 29.72 -11.20
C LEU A 27 28.09 29.00 -11.45
N SER A 28 29.13 29.72 -11.89
CA SER A 28 30.48 29.17 -12.03
C SER A 28 31.11 28.81 -10.67
N SER A 29 30.72 29.48 -9.58
CA SER A 29 31.23 29.19 -8.24
C SER A 29 30.68 27.86 -7.73
N ARG A 30 31.55 26.98 -7.20
CA ARG A 30 31.16 25.70 -6.58
C ARG A 30 30.24 25.85 -5.35
N LYS A 31 30.22 27.01 -4.69
CA LYS A 31 29.36 27.27 -3.53
C LYS A 31 27.96 27.78 -3.89
N HIS A 32 27.65 27.93 -5.18
CA HIS A 32 26.43 28.59 -5.63
C HIS A 32 25.48 27.71 -6.45
N GLY A 33 24.28 27.50 -5.93
CA GLY A 33 23.27 26.62 -6.52
C GLY A 33 23.45 25.17 -6.10
N SER A 34 22.37 24.40 -6.20
CA SER A 34 22.31 23.00 -5.79
C SER A 34 22.29 22.09 -7.01
N TYR A 35 22.77 20.86 -6.83
CA TYR A 35 22.59 19.82 -7.83
C TYR A 35 21.14 19.30 -7.80
N SER A 36 20.69 18.79 -8.93
CA SER A 36 19.38 18.21 -9.11
C SER A 36 19.47 17.06 -10.11
N ILE A 37 18.53 16.13 -10.03
CA ILE A 37 18.43 15.00 -10.94
C ILE A 37 17.08 15.01 -11.65
N ARG A 38 17.10 14.52 -12.88
CA ARG A 38 15.89 14.21 -13.64
C ARG A 38 16.07 12.87 -14.35
N GLN A 39 15.12 11.98 -14.21
CA GLN A 39 15.09 10.67 -14.84
C GLN A 39 13.73 10.48 -15.51
N GLU A 40 13.72 10.18 -16.81
CA GLU A 40 12.50 9.75 -17.49
C GLU A 40 12.06 8.39 -16.91
N LEU A 41 10.77 8.28 -16.63
CA LEU A 41 10.12 7.06 -16.15
C LEU A 41 9.34 6.41 -17.30
N PRO A 42 8.97 5.12 -17.19
CA PRO A 42 8.00 4.50 -18.07
C PRO A 42 6.73 5.36 -18.20
N PRO A 43 6.15 5.49 -19.41
CA PRO A 43 4.95 6.29 -19.64
C PRO A 43 3.77 5.77 -18.81
N ARG A 44 2.73 6.59 -18.67
CA ARG A 44 1.44 6.14 -18.12
C ARG A 44 0.70 5.29 -19.15
N GLU A 45 -0.37 4.60 -18.71
CA GLU A 45 -1.23 3.80 -19.61
C GLU A 45 -1.84 4.62 -20.75
N ASP A 46 -2.13 5.89 -20.51
CA ASP A 46 -2.63 6.85 -21.52
C ASP A 46 -1.54 7.34 -22.49
N GLY A 47 -0.30 6.84 -22.37
CA GLY A 47 0.85 7.23 -23.17
C GLY A 47 1.49 8.57 -22.76
N THR A 48 0.96 9.24 -21.73
CA THR A 48 1.54 10.50 -21.26
C THR A 48 2.91 10.27 -20.60
N ARG A 49 3.80 11.24 -20.81
CA ARG A 49 5.16 11.19 -20.29
C ARG A 49 5.21 11.60 -18.82
N ARG A 50 6.11 10.94 -18.09
CA ARG A 50 6.38 11.20 -16.67
C ARG A 50 7.87 11.11 -16.38
N SER A 51 8.30 11.82 -15.33
CA SER A 51 9.71 11.87 -14.95
C SER A 51 9.87 12.05 -13.44
N PHE A 52 10.85 11.36 -12.88
CA PHE A 52 11.32 11.61 -11.52
C PHE A 52 12.23 12.84 -11.52
N SER A 53 12.01 13.77 -10.59
CA SER A 53 12.85 14.95 -10.41
C SER A 53 13.07 15.24 -8.93
N ARG A 54 14.33 15.49 -8.55
CA ARG A 54 14.70 15.87 -7.18
C ARG A 54 15.81 16.90 -7.20
N ALA A 55 15.75 17.85 -6.29
CA ALA A 55 16.73 18.93 -6.15
C ALA A 55 17.21 19.04 -4.70
N GLY A 56 18.26 19.84 -4.47
CA GLY A 56 18.79 20.11 -3.13
C GLY A 56 20.02 19.31 -2.75
N TYR A 57 20.72 18.72 -3.72
CA TYR A 57 21.97 18.00 -3.44
C TYR A 57 23.15 18.96 -3.32
N ASP A 58 23.99 18.73 -2.30
CA ASP A 58 25.19 19.54 -2.05
C ASP A 58 26.35 19.22 -2.99
N SER A 59 26.36 18.02 -3.61
CA SER A 59 27.42 17.59 -4.50
C SER A 59 26.89 16.83 -5.71
N LEU A 60 27.67 16.85 -6.80
CA LEU A 60 27.41 16.02 -7.98
C LEU A 60 27.40 14.54 -7.63
N LYS A 61 28.29 14.10 -6.72
CA LYS A 61 28.39 12.71 -6.28
C LYS A 61 27.11 12.25 -5.59
N ALA A 62 26.55 13.05 -4.69
CA ALA A 62 25.29 12.73 -4.01
C ALA A 62 24.11 12.67 -5.00
N ALA A 63 24.04 13.64 -5.92
CA ALA A 63 23.04 13.62 -6.98
C ALA A 63 23.17 12.37 -7.87
N GLN A 64 24.39 12.02 -8.28
CA GLN A 64 24.65 10.85 -9.12
C GLN A 64 24.28 9.54 -8.40
N ALA A 65 24.59 9.42 -7.09
CA ALA A 65 24.22 8.26 -6.29
C ALA A 65 22.70 8.04 -6.25
N ASP A 66 21.91 9.10 -6.00
CA ASP A 66 20.44 9.01 -6.04
C ASP A 66 19.93 8.69 -7.46
N LEU A 67 20.53 9.25 -8.51
CA LEU A 67 20.17 8.94 -9.90
C LEU A 67 20.40 7.46 -10.22
N ASP A 68 21.53 6.90 -9.77
CA ASP A 68 21.86 5.49 -9.96
C ASP A 68 20.94 4.58 -9.12
N HIS A 69 20.55 5.01 -7.92
CA HIS A 69 19.54 4.33 -7.11
C HIS A 69 18.17 4.30 -7.80
N VAL A 70 17.72 5.44 -8.35
CA VAL A 70 16.47 5.51 -9.12
C VAL A 70 16.53 4.57 -10.34
N ARG A 71 17.67 4.53 -11.05
CA ARG A 71 17.87 3.60 -12.17
C ARG A 71 17.85 2.14 -11.73
N ALA A 72 18.43 1.82 -10.58
CA ALA A 72 18.38 0.48 -10.01
C ALA A 72 16.95 0.06 -9.66
N LEU A 73 16.12 0.98 -9.16
CA LEU A 73 14.69 0.73 -8.92
C LEU A 73 13.93 0.48 -10.23
N ILE A 74 14.15 1.32 -11.25
CA ILE A 74 13.53 1.13 -12.58
C ILE A 74 13.93 -0.21 -13.20
N GLY A 75 15.18 -0.62 -13.04
CA GLY A 75 15.70 -1.89 -13.55
C GLY A 75 15.30 -3.12 -12.72
N LEU A 76 14.33 -3.01 -11.80
CA LEU A 76 13.76 -4.16 -11.10
C LEU A 76 12.73 -4.91 -11.95
N ALA A 77 12.09 -4.24 -12.91
CA ALA A 77 11.19 -4.84 -13.88
C ALA A 77 11.86 -4.87 -15.26
N ASP A 78 11.66 -5.98 -15.97
CA ASP A 78 12.14 -6.14 -17.35
C ASP A 78 11.32 -5.29 -18.32
N ALA A 79 11.84 -5.09 -19.54
CA ALA A 79 11.21 -4.20 -20.53
C ALA A 79 9.85 -4.71 -21.04
N ASP A 80 9.60 -6.01 -20.94
CA ASP A 80 8.36 -6.70 -21.30
C ASP A 80 7.37 -6.81 -20.13
N ASP A 81 7.80 -6.53 -18.89
CA ASP A 81 6.94 -6.43 -17.71
C ASP A 81 6.31 -5.03 -17.60
N ALA A 82 5.31 -4.79 -18.44
CA ALA A 82 4.58 -3.51 -18.46
C ALA A 82 3.93 -3.16 -17.11
N GLU A 83 3.43 -4.17 -16.39
CA GLU A 83 2.79 -4.00 -15.08
C GLU A 83 3.82 -3.59 -14.01
N GLY A 84 4.93 -4.31 -13.90
CA GLY A 84 5.98 -3.98 -12.95
C GLY A 84 6.63 -2.62 -13.22
N LEU A 85 6.84 -2.28 -14.50
CA LEU A 85 7.32 -0.95 -14.89
C LEU A 85 6.33 0.16 -14.49
N ALA A 86 5.02 -0.07 -14.65
CA ALA A 86 4.00 0.88 -14.23
C ALA A 86 4.01 1.09 -12.71
N GLN A 87 4.08 0.00 -11.93
CA GLN A 87 4.13 0.04 -10.45
C GLN A 87 5.38 0.76 -9.92
N ILE A 88 6.57 0.44 -10.46
CA ILE A 88 7.82 1.11 -10.06
C ILE A 88 7.75 2.60 -10.37
N ALA A 89 7.23 2.95 -11.55
CA ALA A 89 7.13 4.33 -11.95
C ALA A 89 6.14 5.10 -11.06
N GLU A 90 5.06 4.46 -10.59
CA GLU A 90 4.05 5.09 -9.73
C GLU A 90 4.63 5.32 -8.33
N LEU A 91 5.38 4.34 -7.82
CA LEU A 91 6.17 4.47 -6.61
C LEU A 91 7.12 5.66 -6.68
N LEU A 92 7.88 5.80 -7.77
CA LEU A 92 8.84 6.88 -7.94
C LEU A 92 8.17 8.26 -8.06
N GLU A 93 7.02 8.36 -8.73
CA GLU A 93 6.23 9.61 -8.76
C GLU A 93 5.78 10.01 -7.36
N LYS A 94 5.20 9.08 -6.60
CA LYS A 94 4.78 9.32 -5.21
C LYS A 94 5.96 9.75 -4.33
N VAL A 95 7.11 9.12 -4.47
CA VAL A 95 8.34 9.49 -3.76
C VAL A 95 8.82 10.90 -4.12
N ALA A 96 8.68 11.29 -5.39
CA ALA A 96 9.03 12.65 -5.83
C ALA A 96 8.05 13.69 -5.26
N ASP A 97 6.74 13.41 -5.33
CA ASP A 97 5.67 14.31 -4.87
C ASP A 97 5.70 14.52 -3.35
N GLU A 98 5.82 13.43 -2.58
CA GLU A 98 5.90 13.47 -1.11
C GLU A 98 7.30 13.89 -0.61
N LYS A 99 8.29 14.01 -1.51
CA LYS A 99 9.71 14.23 -1.18
C LYS A 99 10.25 13.18 -0.18
N ALA A 100 9.69 11.97 -0.21
CA ALA A 100 10.03 10.87 0.70
C ALA A 100 11.42 10.27 0.40
N PRO A 101 12.13 9.64 1.36
CA PRO A 101 13.39 8.95 1.04
C PRO A 101 13.21 7.89 -0.06
N LEU A 102 14.26 7.67 -0.88
CA LEU A 102 14.22 6.62 -1.90
C LEU A 102 14.06 5.24 -1.23
N PRO A 103 13.17 4.38 -1.73
CA PRO A 103 12.93 3.07 -1.13
C PRO A 103 14.12 2.14 -1.34
N ASN A 104 14.34 1.20 -0.42
CA ASN A 104 15.40 0.21 -0.54
C ASN A 104 15.16 -0.72 -1.74
N VAL A 105 16.18 -0.88 -2.59
CA VAL A 105 16.08 -1.65 -3.85
C VAL A 105 15.67 -3.11 -3.62
N GLU A 106 16.29 -3.80 -2.66
CA GLU A 106 16.03 -5.21 -2.38
C GLU A 106 14.65 -5.43 -1.76
N ALA A 107 14.21 -4.54 -0.88
CA ALA A 107 12.86 -4.59 -0.32
C ALA A 107 11.79 -4.37 -1.41
N THR A 108 12.01 -3.41 -2.32
CA THR A 108 11.13 -3.16 -3.47
C THR A 108 11.09 -4.36 -4.41
N ARG A 109 12.25 -4.98 -4.70
CA ARG A 109 12.34 -6.20 -5.51
C ARG A 109 11.47 -7.32 -4.95
N ARG A 110 11.59 -7.60 -3.65
CA ARG A 110 10.81 -8.65 -2.99
C ARG A 110 9.32 -8.40 -3.11
N ARG A 111 8.87 -7.17 -2.89
CA ARG A 111 7.46 -6.80 -3.02
C ARG A 111 6.95 -7.00 -4.45
N LEU A 112 7.70 -6.51 -5.42
CA LEU A 112 7.39 -6.68 -6.85
C LEU A 112 7.31 -8.17 -7.23
N SER A 113 8.29 -8.98 -6.81
CA SER A 113 8.30 -10.43 -7.10
C SER A 113 7.15 -11.22 -6.47
N HIS A 114 6.54 -10.68 -5.41
CA HIS A 114 5.37 -11.26 -4.76
C HIS A 114 4.04 -10.67 -5.27
N GLY A 115 4.07 -9.84 -6.31
CA GLY A 115 2.88 -9.16 -6.85
C GLY A 115 2.23 -8.20 -5.85
N LEU A 116 2.99 -7.72 -4.87
CA LEU A 116 2.51 -6.74 -3.90
C LEU A 116 2.63 -5.35 -4.49
N ASP A 117 1.53 -4.60 -4.42
CA ASP A 117 1.50 -3.21 -4.81
C ASP A 117 2.56 -2.39 -4.04
N LEU A 118 3.35 -1.64 -4.79
CA LEU A 118 4.48 -0.85 -4.29
C LEU A 118 4.06 0.49 -3.68
N THR A 119 2.92 1.05 -4.08
CA THR A 119 2.45 2.39 -3.68
C THR A 119 1.37 2.31 -2.61
N SER A 120 0.71 1.16 -2.54
CA SER A 120 -0.54 1.04 -1.83
C SER A 120 -0.44 0.99 -0.31
N ARG A 121 -1.45 1.63 0.29
CA ARG A 121 -1.77 1.57 1.73
C ARG A 121 -2.94 0.59 1.96
N LEU A 122 -3.32 -0.19 0.95
CA LEU A 122 -4.49 -1.08 0.97
C LEU A 122 -4.43 -1.98 2.19
N THR A 123 -5.50 -1.90 2.95
CA THR A 123 -5.71 -2.77 4.09
C THR A 123 -6.18 -4.13 3.62
N VAL A 124 -5.99 -5.15 4.45
CA VAL A 124 -6.52 -6.49 4.18
C VAL A 124 -8.04 -6.42 3.96
N GLY A 125 -8.75 -5.56 4.69
CA GLY A 125 -10.19 -5.39 4.56
C GLY A 125 -10.62 -4.88 3.18
N GLU A 126 -9.95 -3.85 2.67
CA GLU A 126 -10.23 -3.28 1.35
C GLU A 126 -9.87 -4.28 0.23
N TRP A 127 -8.75 -5.02 0.38
CA TRP A 127 -8.38 -6.07 -0.56
C TRP A 127 -9.42 -7.20 -0.60
N LEU A 128 -9.94 -7.62 0.55
CA LEU A 128 -10.98 -8.66 0.63
C LEU A 128 -12.28 -8.24 -0.05
N ASP A 129 -12.64 -6.94 0.01
CA ASP A 129 -13.81 -6.42 -0.71
C ASP A 129 -13.63 -6.48 -2.22
N MET A 130 -12.47 -6.04 -2.71
CA MET A 130 -12.13 -6.12 -4.14
C MET A 130 -12.12 -7.57 -4.63
N TRP A 131 -11.49 -8.46 -3.86
CA TRP A 131 -11.44 -9.88 -4.17
C TRP A 131 -12.83 -10.50 -4.23
N LEU A 132 -13.70 -10.20 -3.26
CA LEU A 132 -15.06 -10.74 -3.22
C LEU A 132 -15.91 -10.21 -4.38
N ALA A 133 -15.78 -8.93 -4.75
CA ALA A 133 -16.48 -8.33 -5.87
C ALA A 133 -16.07 -8.93 -7.23
N GLY A 134 -14.80 -9.31 -7.39
CA GLY A 134 -14.29 -9.94 -8.61
C GLY A 134 -14.47 -11.46 -8.66
N LYS A 135 -14.90 -12.10 -7.57
CA LYS A 135 -14.93 -13.56 -7.44
C LYS A 135 -16.03 -14.19 -8.29
N LYS A 136 -15.65 -15.11 -9.17
CA LYS A 136 -16.58 -15.94 -9.97
C LYS A 136 -16.72 -17.33 -9.36
N GLY A 137 -17.94 -17.84 -9.26
CA GLY A 137 -18.22 -19.18 -8.72
C GLY A 137 -19.67 -19.39 -8.34
N ARG A 138 -19.96 -20.52 -7.68
CA ARG A 138 -21.31 -20.81 -7.16
C ARG A 138 -21.69 -19.80 -6.06
N GLN A 139 -22.94 -19.33 -6.08
CA GLN A 139 -23.43 -18.34 -5.13
C GLN A 139 -23.26 -18.76 -3.66
N SER A 140 -23.42 -20.05 -3.36
CA SER A 140 -23.23 -20.60 -2.01
C SER A 140 -21.78 -20.51 -1.52
N ALA A 141 -20.79 -20.65 -2.42
CA ALA A 141 -19.39 -20.48 -2.07
C ALA A 141 -19.06 -19.01 -1.80
N ILE A 142 -19.55 -18.10 -2.65
CA ILE A 142 -19.38 -16.65 -2.48
C ILE A 142 -20.03 -16.19 -1.16
N SER A 143 -21.25 -16.64 -0.87
CA SER A 143 -21.95 -16.30 0.38
C SER A 143 -21.21 -16.81 1.63
N ARG A 144 -20.60 -18.00 1.55
CA ARG A 144 -19.78 -18.53 2.64
C ARG A 144 -18.53 -17.68 2.86
N ASP A 145 -17.86 -17.28 1.79
CA ASP A 145 -16.67 -16.45 1.88
C ASP A 145 -16.99 -15.04 2.37
N GLU A 146 -18.10 -14.44 1.93
CA GLU A 146 -18.62 -13.18 2.46
C GLU A 146 -18.84 -13.25 3.97
N SER A 147 -19.49 -14.33 4.44
CA SER A 147 -19.70 -14.54 5.87
C SER A 147 -18.38 -14.69 6.62
N ASN A 148 -17.43 -15.47 6.10
CA ASN A 148 -16.11 -15.63 6.71
C ASN A 148 -15.35 -14.30 6.79
N ILE A 149 -15.38 -13.51 5.71
CA ILE A 149 -14.75 -12.20 5.63
C ILE A 149 -15.34 -11.26 6.69
N ARG A 150 -16.68 -11.18 6.75
CA ARG A 150 -17.39 -10.28 7.66
C ARG A 150 -17.23 -10.65 9.13
N VAL A 151 -17.28 -11.94 9.45
CA VAL A 151 -17.30 -12.43 10.85
C VAL A 151 -15.89 -12.64 11.41
N HIS A 152 -14.96 -13.14 10.61
CA HIS A 152 -13.67 -13.60 11.09
C HIS A 152 -12.51 -12.70 10.68
N LEU A 153 -12.38 -12.42 9.38
CA LEU A 153 -11.18 -11.76 8.84
C LEU A 153 -11.20 -10.24 9.09
N LYS A 154 -12.22 -9.53 8.60
CA LYS A 154 -12.27 -8.06 8.68
C LYS A 154 -12.16 -7.52 10.11
N PRO A 155 -12.89 -8.05 11.11
CA PRO A 155 -12.80 -7.53 12.48
C PRO A 155 -11.41 -7.66 13.09
N ARG A 156 -10.65 -8.69 12.73
CA ARG A 156 -9.37 -9.02 13.37
C ARG A 156 -8.18 -8.50 12.60
N ILE A 157 -8.14 -8.76 11.29
CA ILE A 157 -6.99 -8.41 10.45
C ILE A 157 -7.28 -7.35 9.39
N GLY A 158 -8.54 -6.96 9.22
CA GLY A 158 -8.97 -6.07 8.15
C GLY A 158 -8.32 -4.68 8.17
N HIS A 159 -7.91 -4.19 9.34
CA HIS A 159 -7.28 -2.88 9.51
C HIS A 159 -5.77 -2.89 9.26
N TYR A 160 -5.13 -4.06 9.21
CA TYR A 160 -3.72 -4.14 8.87
C TYR A 160 -3.52 -3.84 7.39
N ARG A 161 -2.46 -3.10 7.08
CA ARG A 161 -2.00 -2.96 5.70
C ARG A 161 -1.58 -4.33 5.16
N LEU A 162 -1.95 -4.61 3.91
CA LEU A 162 -1.61 -5.86 3.24
C LEU A 162 -0.09 -6.09 3.23
N ASP A 163 0.70 -5.03 3.00
CA ASP A 163 2.17 -5.06 3.00
C ASP A 163 2.82 -5.16 4.39
N ARG A 164 2.02 -5.17 5.46
CA ARG A 164 2.45 -5.29 6.85
C ARG A 164 1.77 -6.44 7.59
N LEU A 165 0.97 -7.25 6.91
CA LEU A 165 0.39 -8.45 7.50
C LEU A 165 1.52 -9.46 7.78
N ARG A 166 1.61 -9.92 9.03
CA ARG A 166 2.64 -10.85 9.49
C ARG A 166 2.00 -12.13 10.01
N VAL A 167 2.78 -13.20 10.09
CA VAL A 167 2.34 -14.48 10.66
C VAL A 167 1.79 -14.32 12.07
N ALA A 168 2.41 -13.46 12.91
CA ALA A 168 1.93 -13.17 14.25
C ALA A 168 0.47 -12.68 14.29
N HIS A 169 0.09 -11.77 13.38
CA HIS A 169 -1.30 -11.28 13.30
C HIS A 169 -2.29 -12.38 12.89
N LEU A 170 -1.84 -13.37 12.10
CA LEU A 170 -2.66 -14.52 11.72
C LEU A 170 -2.82 -15.51 12.89
N SER A 171 -1.75 -15.76 13.64
CA SER A 171 -1.80 -16.56 14.86
C SER A 171 -2.79 -15.97 15.87
N GLU A 172 -2.67 -14.68 16.18
CA GLU A 172 -3.59 -13.95 17.07
C GLU A 172 -5.03 -14.00 16.55
N MET A 173 -5.23 -13.89 15.23
CA MET A 173 -6.56 -14.01 14.64
C MET A 173 -7.17 -15.39 14.89
N PHE A 174 -6.42 -16.47 14.68
CA PHE A 174 -6.93 -17.83 14.87
C PHE A 174 -7.18 -18.15 16.34
N GLU A 175 -6.32 -17.70 17.24
CA GLU A 175 -6.52 -17.79 18.70
C GLU A 175 -7.82 -17.08 19.11
N ALA A 176 -8.01 -15.83 18.68
CA ALA A 176 -9.23 -15.07 18.94
C ALA A 176 -10.50 -15.65 18.28
N ILE A 177 -10.37 -16.51 17.26
CA ILE A 177 -11.51 -17.26 16.71
C ILE A 177 -11.80 -18.48 17.58
N ALA A 178 -10.75 -19.18 18.03
CA ALA A 178 -10.90 -20.33 18.92
C ALA A 178 -11.56 -19.91 20.25
N ASP A 179 -11.11 -18.82 20.86
CA ASP A 179 -11.67 -18.30 22.12
C ASP A 179 -13.15 -17.94 21.97
N ALA A 180 -13.50 -17.18 20.92
CA ALA A 180 -14.89 -16.82 20.65
C ALA A 180 -15.78 -18.05 20.40
N ASN A 181 -15.24 -19.11 19.78
CA ASN A 181 -15.99 -20.35 19.57
C ASN A 181 -16.25 -21.10 20.89
N VAL A 182 -15.31 -21.06 21.83
CA VAL A 182 -15.49 -21.62 23.18
C VAL A 182 -16.63 -20.89 23.90
N GLU A 183 -16.60 -19.55 23.93
CA GLU A 183 -17.66 -18.74 24.55
C GLU A 183 -19.04 -19.01 23.93
N ILE A 184 -19.11 -19.10 22.60
CA ILE A 184 -20.35 -19.43 21.89
C ILE A 184 -20.85 -20.83 22.26
N ALA A 185 -19.97 -21.82 22.35
CA ALA A 185 -20.34 -23.19 22.71
C ALA A 185 -20.89 -23.27 24.15
N GLU A 186 -20.25 -22.60 25.09
CA GLU A 186 -20.69 -22.50 26.49
C GLU A 186 -22.03 -21.78 26.59
N GLY A 187 -22.18 -20.64 25.93
CA GLY A 187 -23.44 -19.88 25.89
C GLY A 187 -24.57 -20.68 25.23
N ASN A 188 -24.29 -21.47 24.20
CA ASN A 188 -25.26 -22.37 23.58
C ASN A 188 -25.68 -23.49 24.52
N ALA A 189 -24.74 -24.07 25.27
CA ALA A 189 -25.03 -25.09 26.28
C ALA A 189 -25.91 -24.53 27.41
N ALA A 190 -25.59 -23.33 27.92
CA ALA A 190 -26.39 -22.65 28.93
C ALA A 190 -27.81 -22.34 28.43
N ARG A 191 -27.96 -21.85 27.19
CA ARG A 191 -29.28 -21.60 26.59
C ARG A 191 -30.10 -22.89 26.44
N ARG A 192 -29.49 -23.97 25.94
CA ARG A 192 -30.17 -25.27 25.83
C ARG A 192 -30.66 -25.77 27.18
N LYS A 193 -29.79 -25.72 28.20
CA LYS A 193 -30.15 -26.10 29.57
C LYS A 193 -31.29 -25.25 30.12
N ALA A 194 -31.27 -23.93 29.91
CA ALA A 194 -32.36 -23.05 30.33
C ALA A 194 -33.70 -23.39 29.66
N PHE A 195 -33.69 -23.75 28.37
CA PHE A 195 -34.90 -24.22 27.68
C PHE A 195 -35.39 -25.57 28.21
N GLU A 196 -34.49 -26.50 28.50
CA GLU A 196 -34.82 -27.80 29.11
C GLU A 196 -35.43 -27.60 30.51
N ASP A 197 -34.81 -26.79 31.35
CA ASP A 197 -35.29 -26.48 32.70
C ASP A 197 -36.68 -25.82 32.65
N LEU A 198 -36.90 -24.86 31.74
CA LEU A 198 -38.21 -24.22 31.52
C LEU A 198 -39.29 -25.22 31.06
N ALA A 199 -38.93 -26.21 30.23
CA ALA A 199 -39.86 -27.23 29.77
C ALA A 199 -40.31 -28.18 30.88
N GLN A 200 -39.52 -28.32 31.96
CA GLN A 200 -39.87 -29.13 33.13
C GLN A 200 -40.79 -28.41 34.13
N ILE A 201 -41.03 -27.10 33.97
CA ILE A 201 -41.90 -26.34 34.88
C ILE A 201 -43.38 -26.59 34.53
N PRO A 202 -44.19 -27.19 35.43
CA PRO A 202 -45.50 -27.75 35.09
C PRO A 202 -46.59 -26.77 34.64
N TRP A 203 -46.40 -25.44 34.78
CA TRP A 203 -47.51 -24.50 34.62
C TRP A 203 -47.18 -23.11 34.04
N LYS A 204 -46.08 -22.93 33.29
CA LYS A 204 -45.86 -21.75 32.41
C LYS A 204 -44.88 -22.07 31.28
N GLY A 205 -45.35 -22.57 30.14
CA GLY A 205 -44.42 -22.84 29.02
C GLY A 205 -44.99 -22.94 27.60
N ALA A 206 -46.31 -23.00 27.38
CA ALA A 206 -46.86 -23.22 26.04
C ALA A 206 -47.43 -21.97 25.35
N ARG A 207 -47.42 -20.79 25.99
CA ARG A 207 -47.95 -19.57 25.38
C ARG A 207 -47.09 -18.37 25.79
N ALA A 208 -46.64 -17.63 24.79
CA ALA A 208 -45.84 -16.40 24.88
C ALA A 208 -44.33 -16.56 25.11
N SER A 209 -43.61 -17.00 24.07
CA SER A 209 -42.39 -16.30 23.60
C SER A 209 -41.77 -17.03 22.41
N ARG A 210 -42.37 -16.85 21.22
CA ARG A 210 -41.67 -17.08 19.95
C ARG A 210 -41.23 -15.69 19.47
N PRO A 211 -39.93 -15.35 19.45
CA PRO A 211 -39.51 -14.06 18.94
C PRO A 211 -39.62 -14.06 17.40
N PRO A 212 -39.80 -12.88 16.77
CA PRO A 212 -39.72 -12.73 15.31
C PRO A 212 -38.32 -13.07 14.77
#